data_AF-A0A2H0RVY3-F1
#
_entry.id   AF-A0A2H0RVY3-F1
#
_cell.length_a   1.000
_cell.length_b   1.000
_cell.length_c   1.000
_cell.angle_alpha   90.00
_cell.angle_beta   90.00
_cell.angle_gamma   90.00
#
_symmetry.space_group_name_H-M   'P 1'
#
loop_
_entity.id
_entity.type
_entity.pdbx_description
1 polymer ?
#
loop_
_entity_poly.entity_id
_entity_poly.type
_entity_poly.pdbx_seq_one_letter_code
_entity_poly.pdbx_strand_id
1 'polypeptide(L)'
;MKKKLLYWIPTGLLLFAMVGSAVQYFTDIPGTSEAFNQLGYPAYVLYFNGAAKILGAIAIVAPVSKVLKEWAYAGYLYILLLALQALYVNMPLQLASVMLVFVGLWALSYWRYRTDYAK
;
A
#
# COMPACT_ATOMS: atom_id res chain seq x y z
N MET A 1 -6.21 -19.81 -16.19
CA MET A 1 -7.19 -18.75 -15.83
C MET A 1 -7.29 -18.54 -14.32
N LYS A 2 -7.65 -19.55 -13.51
CA LYS A 2 -7.79 -19.41 -12.03
C LYS A 2 -6.54 -18.84 -11.33
N LYS A 3 -5.34 -19.29 -11.68
CA LYS A 3 -4.08 -18.75 -11.13
C LYS A 3 -3.88 -17.25 -11.40
N LYS A 4 -4.25 -16.79 -12.61
CA LYS A 4 -4.18 -15.36 -12.98
C LYS A 4 -5.15 -14.53 -12.14
N LEU A 5 -6.39 -14.98 -11.96
CA LEU A 5 -7.37 -14.29 -11.11
C LEU A 5 -6.93 -14.20 -9.65
N LEU A 6 -6.36 -15.29 -9.13
CA LEU A 6 -5.93 -15.36 -7.73
C LEU A 6 -4.72 -14.46 -7.43
N TYR A 7 -3.98 -14.04 -8.46
CA TYR A 7 -2.98 -12.98 -8.37
C TYR A 7 -3.60 -11.59 -8.58
N TRP A 8 -4.35 -11.41 -9.67
CA TRP A 8 -4.78 -10.07 -10.11
C TRP A 8 -5.89 -9.47 -9.25
N ILE A 9 -6.76 -10.27 -8.65
CA ILE A 9 -7.81 -9.76 -7.74
C ILE A 9 -7.18 -9.09 -6.49
N PRO A 10 -6.38 -9.78 -5.67
CA PRO A 10 -5.78 -9.16 -4.50
C PRO A 10 -4.81 -8.05 -4.86
N THR A 11 -4.09 -8.19 -5.98
CA THR A 11 -3.21 -7.13 -6.49
C THR A 11 -4.01 -5.89 -6.87
N GLY A 12 -5.11 -6.03 -7.62
CA GLY A 12 -5.97 -4.91 -8.00
C GLY A 12 -6.55 -4.18 -6.80
N LEU A 13 -7.03 -4.91 -5.78
CA LEU A 13 -7.55 -4.33 -4.54
C LEU A 13 -6.46 -3.59 -3.75
N LEU A 14 -5.27 -4.19 -3.62
CA LEU A 14 -4.12 -3.55 -2.98
C LEU A 14 -3.73 -2.25 -3.68
N LEU A 15 -3.58 -2.30 -5.01
CA LEU A 15 -3.21 -1.14 -5.81
C LEU A 15 -4.27 -0.05 -5.74
N PHE A 16 -5.56 -0.42 -5.78
CA PHE A 16 -6.66 0.52 -5.62
C PHE A 16 -6.58 1.25 -4.28
N ALA A 17 -6.32 0.54 -3.17
CA ALA A 17 -6.16 1.17 -1.85
C ALA A 17 -4.91 2.06 -1.77
N MET A 18 -3.79 1.62 -2.34
CA MET A 18 -2.53 2.40 -2.33
C MET A 18 -2.66 3.66 -3.17
N VAL A 19 -3.15 3.55 -4.40
CA VAL A 19 -3.34 4.69 -5.30
C VAL A 19 -4.43 5.63 -4.77
N GLY A 20 -5.55 5.09 -4.29
CA GLY A 20 -6.63 5.89 -3.71
C GLY A 20 -6.17 6.75 -2.53
N SER A 21 -5.38 6.18 -1.62
CA SER A 21 -4.79 6.95 -0.51
C SER A 21 -3.71 7.94 -0.97
N ALA A 22 -2.93 7.62 -2.01
CA ALA A 22 -1.99 8.56 -2.59
C ALA A 22 -2.69 9.77 -3.23
N VAL A 23 -3.82 9.56 -3.91
CA VAL A 23 -4.63 10.67 -4.45
C VAL A 23 -5.08 11.60 -3.32
N GLN A 24 -5.56 11.07 -2.20
CA GLN A 24 -5.94 11.87 -1.03
C GLN A 24 -4.80 12.77 -0.53
N TYR A 25 -3.56 12.29 -0.59
CA TYR A 25 -2.36 13.05 -0.21
C TYR A 25 -2.08 14.21 -1.17
N PHE A 26 -2.31 14.04 -2.47
CA PHE A 26 -2.03 15.06 -3.48
C PHE A 26 -3.15 16.10 -3.62
N THR A 27 -4.40 15.69 -3.46
CA THR A 27 -5.56 16.58 -3.56
C THR A 27 -5.89 17.29 -2.25
N ASP A 28 -5.12 17.00 -1.20
CA ASP A 28 -5.31 17.49 0.16
C ASP A 28 -6.77 17.41 0.63
N ILE A 29 -7.35 16.19 0.55
CA ILE A 29 -8.73 16.00 1.00
C ILE A 29 -8.80 16.37 2.49
N PRO A 30 -9.71 17.31 2.88
CA PRO A 30 -9.82 17.81 4.24
C PRO A 30 -9.83 16.68 5.28
N GLY A 31 -8.98 16.80 6.29
CA GLY A 31 -8.78 15.78 7.32
C GLY A 31 -7.54 14.90 7.13
N THR A 32 -7.00 14.76 5.91
CA THR A 32 -5.80 13.94 5.69
C THR A 32 -4.53 14.60 6.22
N SER A 33 -4.27 15.85 5.82
CA SER A 33 -3.12 16.61 6.33
C SER A 33 -3.22 16.90 7.82
N GLU A 34 -4.45 17.11 8.33
CA GLU A 34 -4.69 17.30 9.77
C GLU A 34 -4.35 16.02 10.57
N ALA A 35 -4.78 14.85 10.10
CA ALA A 35 -4.44 13.57 10.74
C ALA A 35 -2.92 13.34 10.80
N PHE A 36 -2.18 13.68 9.74
CA PHE A 36 -0.71 13.57 9.74
C PHE A 36 -0.05 14.61 10.65
N ASN A 37 -0.58 15.84 10.72
CA ASN A 37 -0.10 16.87 11.65
C ASN A 37 -0.31 16.44 13.11
N GLN A 38 -1.45 15.83 13.44
CA GLN A 38 -1.72 15.27 14.78
C GLN A 38 -0.73 14.15 15.16
N LEU A 39 -0.25 13.39 14.16
CA LEU A 39 0.80 12.39 14.33
C LEU A 39 2.22 12.99 14.39
N GLY A 40 2.37 14.32 14.29
CA GLY A 40 3.65 15.01 14.31
C GLY A 40 4.44 14.96 12.99
N TYR A 41 3.81 14.54 11.89
CA TYR A 41 4.46 14.50 10.58
C TYR A 41 4.27 15.81 9.81
N PRO A 42 5.33 16.35 9.20
CA PRO A 42 5.20 17.53 8.34
C PRO A 42 4.52 17.19 7.02
N ALA A 43 3.79 18.17 6.46
CA ALA A 43 2.95 17.98 5.27
C ALA A 43 3.68 17.41 4.04
N TYR A 44 4.98 17.72 3.87
CA TYR A 44 5.76 17.20 2.73
C TYR A 44 5.89 15.67 2.72
N VAL A 45 5.76 15.01 3.88
CA VAL A 45 5.82 13.55 4.01
C VAL A 45 4.68 12.90 3.24
N LEU A 46 3.50 13.54 3.18
CA LEU A 46 2.35 13.02 2.45
C LEU A 46 2.65 12.95 0.95
N TYR A 47 3.23 14.00 0.37
CA TYR A 47 3.56 14.03 -1.06
C TYR A 47 4.63 13.00 -1.43
N PHE A 48 5.66 12.86 -0.60
CA PHE A 48 6.69 11.82 -0.81
C PHE A 48 6.09 10.41 -0.71
N ASN A 49 5.28 10.15 0.32
CA ASN A 49 4.59 8.88 0.50
C ASN A 49 3.63 8.59 -0.67
N GLY A 50 2.86 9.58 -1.11
CA GLY A 50 1.98 9.48 -2.27
C GLY A 50 2.74 9.14 -3.54
N ALA A 51 3.85 9.81 -3.81
CA ALA A 51 4.68 9.54 -4.99
C ALA A 51 5.25 8.12 -4.94
N ALA A 52 5.76 7.68 -3.79
CA ALA A 52 6.27 6.32 -3.59
C ALA A 52 5.17 5.27 -3.81
N LYS A 53 3.94 5.51 -3.34
CA LYS A 53 2.78 4.65 -3.59
C LYS A 53 2.48 4.52 -5.08
N ILE A 54 2.47 5.62 -5.83
CA ILE A 54 2.21 5.59 -7.28
C ILE A 54 3.32 4.84 -8.02
N LEU A 55 4.59 5.14 -7.71
CA LEU A 55 5.74 4.46 -8.34
C LEU A 55 5.75 2.96 -8.04
N GLY A 56 5.43 2.56 -6.81
CA GLY A 56 5.29 1.15 -6.45
C GLY A 56 4.17 0.45 -7.21
N ALA A 57 3.05 1.14 -7.47
CA ALA A 57 1.92 0.57 -8.20
C ALA A 57 2.32 0.32 -9.66
N ILE A 58 2.97 1.31 -10.26
CA ILE A 58 3.52 1.21 -11.62
C ILE A 58 4.50 0.05 -11.69
N ALA A 59 5.44 -0.06 -10.74
CA ALA A 59 6.42 -1.15 -10.71
C ALA A 59 5.76 -2.54 -10.62
N ILE A 60 4.72 -2.72 -9.80
CA ILE A 60 4.03 -4.02 -9.66
C ILE A 60 3.36 -4.44 -10.98
N VAL A 61 2.69 -3.52 -11.67
CA VAL A 61 1.93 -3.81 -12.90
C VAL A 61 2.83 -3.89 -14.14
N ALA A 62 3.82 -3.00 -14.24
CA ALA A 62 4.66 -2.87 -15.43
C ALA A 62 5.59 -4.09 -15.63
N PRO A 63 6.03 -4.36 -16.87
CA PRO A 63 7.01 -5.41 -17.16
C PRO A 63 8.44 -4.97 -16.82
N VAL A 64 8.68 -4.55 -15.56
CA VAL A 64 10.00 -4.14 -15.06
C VAL A 64 10.77 -5.29 -14.42
N SER A 65 12.03 -5.05 -14.06
CA SER A 65 12.91 -6.05 -13.45
C SER A 65 12.33 -6.65 -12.15
N LYS A 66 12.67 -7.91 -11.89
CA LYS A 66 12.27 -8.62 -10.66
C LYS A 66 12.68 -7.85 -9.40
N VAL A 67 13.90 -7.35 -9.35
CA VAL A 67 14.42 -6.59 -8.21
C VAL A 67 13.56 -5.36 -7.91
N LEU A 68 13.15 -4.61 -8.94
CA LEU A 68 12.33 -3.43 -8.74
C LEU A 68 10.92 -3.77 -8.22
N LYS A 69 10.35 -4.89 -8.66
CA LYS A 69 9.06 -5.40 -8.11
C LYS A 69 9.18 -5.81 -6.66
N GLU A 70 10.25 -6.51 -6.30
CA GLU A 70 10.53 -6.90 -4.92
C GLU A 70 10.66 -5.67 -4.01
N TRP A 71 11.33 -4.61 -4.48
CA TRP A 71 11.41 -3.34 -3.76
C TRP A 71 10.06 -2.65 -3.61
N ALA A 72 9.23 -2.67 -4.66
CA ALA A 72 7.88 -2.13 -4.59
C ALA A 72 7.02 -2.89 -3.56
N TYR A 73 7.06 -4.22 -3.55
CA TYR A 73 6.36 -5.03 -2.55
C TYR A 73 6.89 -4.77 -1.14
N ALA A 74 8.20 -4.67 -0.93
CA ALA A 74 8.79 -4.36 0.37
C ALA A 74 8.37 -2.96 0.88
N GLY A 75 8.41 -1.95 0.01
CA GLY A 75 7.96 -0.60 0.34
C GLY A 75 6.48 -0.53 0.71
N TYR A 76 5.64 -1.28 0.00
CA TYR A 76 4.22 -1.38 0.33
C TYR A 76 3.96 -2.05 1.67
N LEU A 77 4.68 -3.13 1.98
CA LEU A 77 4.61 -3.74 3.30
C LEU A 77 4.99 -2.73 4.39
N TYR A 78 6.09 -2.02 4.21
CA TYR A 78 6.55 -1.02 5.17
C TYR A 78 5.49 0.05 5.44
N ILE A 79 4.88 0.60 4.39
CA ILE A 79 3.80 1.60 4.52
C ILE A 79 2.59 1.02 5.26
N LEU A 80 2.19 -0.22 4.94
CA LEU A 80 1.06 -0.89 5.62
C LEU A 80 1.34 -1.12 7.10
N LEU A 81 2.56 -1.49 7.47
CA LEU A 81 2.96 -1.68 8.86
C LEU A 81 2.97 -0.35 9.63
N LEU A 82 3.46 0.73 9.04
CA LEU A 82 3.38 2.06 9.64
C LEU A 82 1.93 2.52 9.82
N ALA A 83 1.06 2.27 8.84
CA ALA A 83 -0.36 2.59 8.96
C ALA A 83 -1.04 1.79 10.07
N LEU A 84 -0.75 0.48 10.16
CA LEU A 84 -1.24 -0.38 11.25
C LEU A 84 -0.78 0.13 12.61
N GLN A 85 0.50 0.49 12.76
CA GLN A 85 1.04 1.06 13.99
C GLN A 85 0.32 2.37 14.35
N ALA A 86 0.17 3.29 13.39
CA ALA A 86 -0.48 4.56 13.63
C ALA A 86 -1.94 4.40 14.10
N LEU A 87 -2.70 3.47 13.49
CA LEU A 87 -4.06 3.19 13.94
C LEU A 87 -4.11 2.49 15.29
N TYR A 88 -3.21 1.55 15.55
CA TYR A 88 -3.17 0.83 16.83
C TYR A 88 -2.92 1.77 18.02
N VAL A 89 -2.06 2.78 17.82
CA VAL A 89 -1.71 3.75 18.88
C VAL A 89 -2.80 4.82 19.07
N ASN A 90 -3.46 5.25 17.99
CA ASN A 90 -4.30 6.46 18.02
C ASN A 90 -5.81 6.19 17.88
N MET A 91 -6.23 4.96 17.57
CA MET A 91 -7.62 4.63 17.24
C MET A 91 -8.09 3.35 17.96
N PRO A 92 -9.41 3.12 18.09
CA PRO A 92 -9.95 1.87 18.60
C PRO A 92 -9.44 0.63 17.83
N LEU A 93 -9.22 -0.48 18.54
CA LEU A 93 -8.66 -1.73 17.99
C LEU A 93 -9.40 -2.23 16.73
N GLN A 94 -10.71 -2.01 16.64
CA GLN A 94 -11.54 -2.40 15.50
C GLN A 94 -11.15 -1.69 14.20
N LEU A 95 -10.62 -0.47 14.25
CA LEU A 95 -10.13 0.23 13.06
C LEU A 95 -8.72 -0.24 12.69
N ALA A 96 -7.89 -0.54 13.68
CA ALA A 96 -6.56 -1.11 13.44
C ALA A 96 -6.65 -2.50 12.77
N SER A 97 -7.64 -3.32 13.13
CA SER A 97 -7.81 -4.65 12.53
C SER A 97 -8.18 -4.61 11.04
N VAL A 98 -8.75 -3.51 10.53
CA VAL A 98 -9.00 -3.32 9.08
C VAL A 98 -7.68 -3.32 8.29
N MET A 99 -6.58 -2.84 8.88
CA MET A 99 -5.26 -2.89 8.22
C MET A 99 -4.74 -4.31 8.00
N LEU A 100 -5.18 -5.28 8.82
CA LEU A 100 -4.83 -6.69 8.61
C LEU A 100 -5.40 -7.24 7.31
N VAL A 101 -6.54 -6.70 6.84
CA VAL A 101 -7.10 -7.05 5.52
C VAL A 101 -6.13 -6.62 4.41
N PHE A 102 -5.62 -5.39 4.48
CA PHE A 102 -4.67 -4.89 3.48
C PHE A 102 -3.32 -5.60 3.54
N VAL A 103 -2.84 -5.96 4.73
CA VAL A 103 -1.65 -6.83 4.89
C VAL A 103 -1.91 -8.22 4.31
N GLY A 104 -3.10 -8.78 4.50
CA GLY A 104 -3.50 -10.05 3.88
C GLY A 104 -3.58 -9.98 2.35
N LEU A 105 -4.12 -8.90 1.79
CA LEU A 105 -4.14 -8.64 0.34
C LEU A 105 -2.72 -8.53 -0.22
N TRP A 106 -1.84 -7.80 0.49
CA TRP A 106 -0.43 -7.72 0.17
C TRP A 106 0.24 -9.10 0.18
N ALA A 107 0.04 -9.88 1.25
CA ALA A 107 0.67 -11.18 1.41
C ALA A 107 0.23 -12.15 0.31
N LEU A 108 -1.06 -12.17 -0.01
CA LEU A 108 -1.61 -13.01 -1.07
C LEU A 108 -1.11 -12.58 -2.46
N SER A 109 -1.09 -11.28 -2.74
CA SER A 109 -0.54 -10.73 -3.99
C SER A 109 0.94 -11.10 -4.15
N TYR A 110 1.74 -10.86 -3.12
CA TYR A 110 3.18 -11.13 -3.13
C TYR A 110 3.50 -12.63 -3.24
N TRP A 111 2.82 -13.47 -2.46
CA TRP A 111 2.99 -14.92 -2.54
C TRP A 111 2.71 -15.43 -3.94
N ARG A 112 1.61 -14.97 -4.56
CA ARG A 112 1.24 -15.35 -5.93
C ARG A 112 2.21 -14.82 -6.97
N TYR A 113 2.70 -13.59 -6.82
CA TYR A 113 3.77 -13.05 -7.65
C TYR A 113 5.00 -13.97 -7.63
N ARG A 114 5.48 -14.34 -6.44
CA ARG A 114 6.66 -15.20 -6.26
C ARG A 114 6.47 -16.59 -6.86
N THR A 115 5.30 -17.19 -6.71
CA THR A 115 5.05 -18.56 -7.20
C THR A 115 4.74 -18.63 -8.70
N ASP A 116 3.98 -17.68 -9.22
CA ASP A 116 3.41 -17.76 -10.57
C ASP A 116 4.17 -16.91 -11.61
N TYR A 117 4.92 -15.88 -11.19
CA TYR A 117 5.50 -14.87 -12.10
C TYR A 117 7.01 -14.62 -11.92
N ALA A 118 7.58 -14.90 -10.76
CA ALA A 118 8.97 -14.54 -10.44
C ALA A 118 10.02 -15.59 -10.87
N LYS A 119 9.84 -16.28 -12.00
CA LYS A 119 10.83 -17.22 -12.55
C LYS A 119 12.08 -16.50 -13.02
#